data_AF-A0A917Q4Z9-F1
#
_entry.id   AF-A0A917Q4Z9-F1
#
_cell.length_a   1.000
_cell.length_b   1.000
_cell.length_c   1.000
_cell.angle_alpha   90.00
_cell.angle_beta   90.00
_cell.angle_gamma   90.00
#
_symmetry.space_group_name_H-M   'P 1'
#
loop_
_entity.id
_entity.type
_entity.pdbx_description
1 polymer ?
#
loop_
_entity_poly.entity_id
_entity_poly.type
_entity_poly.pdbx_seq_one_letter_code
_entity_poly.pdbx_strand_id
1 'polypeptide(L)'
;MRSFTAKEATKFFHSYELKCNENLVQEWMNRKSTKHIGSQVTEDDVWEFTEWWGRKDTAYEEGIDDQTKINRLLEEITRLKKEKSSLEKEKTDLELQLGIMPF
;
A
#
# COMPACT_ATOMS: atom_id res chain seq x y z
N MET A 1 -24.37 -10.70 -19.03
CA MET A 1 -24.27 -10.82 -17.56
C MET A 1 -23.89 -9.45 -17.02
N ARG A 2 -24.50 -8.98 -15.92
CA ARG A 2 -24.15 -7.67 -15.32
C ARG A 2 -22.93 -7.87 -14.41
N SER A 3 -21.94 -6.99 -14.52
CA SER A 3 -20.80 -6.93 -13.59
C SER A 3 -21.19 -6.27 -12.27
N PHE A 4 -20.55 -6.64 -11.17
CA PHE A 4 -20.73 -5.94 -9.89
C PHE A 4 -20.23 -4.49 -9.97
N THR A 5 -20.74 -3.64 -9.08
CA THR A 5 -20.43 -2.21 -8.98
C THR A 5 -19.42 -1.93 -7.87
N ALA A 6 -18.75 -0.77 -7.91
CA ALA A 6 -17.85 -0.35 -6.83
C ALA A 6 -18.55 -0.30 -5.47
N LYS A 7 -19.83 0.07 -5.44
CA LYS A 7 -20.65 0.04 -4.23
C LYS A 7 -20.86 -1.37 -3.68
N GLU A 8 -21.11 -2.35 -4.55
CA GLU A 8 -21.26 -3.76 -4.15
C GLU A 8 -19.92 -4.32 -3.64
N ALA A 9 -18.81 -4.03 -4.34
CA ALA A 9 -17.47 -4.41 -3.92
C ALA A 9 -17.06 -3.76 -2.60
N THR A 10 -17.32 -2.46 -2.41
CA THR A 10 -17.00 -1.73 -1.16
C THR A 10 -17.71 -2.36 0.04
N LYS A 11 -19.00 -2.69 -0.10
CA LYS A 11 -19.76 -3.37 0.97
C LYS A 11 -19.17 -4.74 1.30
N PHE A 12 -18.77 -5.50 0.28
CA PHE A 12 -18.13 -6.80 0.48
C PHE A 12 -16.76 -6.65 1.15
N PHE A 13 -15.93 -5.70 0.73
CA PHE A 13 -14.63 -5.43 1.35
C PHE A 13 -14.76 -5.01 2.82
N HIS A 14 -15.82 -4.27 3.17
CA HIS A 14 -16.12 -3.92 4.55
C HIS A 14 -16.47 -5.15 5.42
N SER A 15 -17.03 -6.23 4.86
CA SER A 15 -17.22 -7.46 5.63
C SER A 15 -15.91 -8.20 5.93
N TYR A 16 -14.81 -7.82 5.28
CA TYR A 16 -13.43 -8.21 5.60
C TYR A 16 -12.69 -7.13 6.41
N GLU A 17 -13.42 -6.19 7.01
CA GLU A 17 -12.88 -5.10 7.83
C GLU A 17 -11.94 -4.12 7.10
N LEU A 18 -11.94 -4.14 5.76
CA LEU A 18 -11.13 -3.21 4.97
C LEU A 18 -11.71 -1.79 5.06
N LYS A 19 -10.88 -0.83 5.48
CA LYS A 19 -11.27 0.59 5.61
C LYS A 19 -11.14 1.36 4.29
N CYS A 20 -11.74 0.84 3.22
CA CYS A 20 -11.73 1.48 1.89
C CYS A 20 -13.00 2.31 1.65
N ASN A 21 -12.92 3.28 0.74
CA ASN A 21 -14.08 4.04 0.27
C ASN A 21 -14.43 3.67 -1.18
N GLU A 22 -15.64 4.04 -1.62
CA GLU A 22 -16.14 3.68 -2.96
C GLU A 22 -15.28 4.25 -4.09
N ASN A 23 -14.69 5.45 -3.92
CA ASN A 23 -13.82 6.05 -4.93
C ASN A 23 -12.54 5.23 -5.14
N LEU A 24 -11.93 4.75 -4.05
CA LEU A 24 -10.74 3.91 -4.09
C LEU A 24 -11.04 2.56 -4.75
N VAL A 25 -12.19 1.95 -4.43
CA VAL A 25 -12.64 0.70 -5.05
C VAL A 25 -12.94 0.92 -6.53
N GLN A 26 -13.55 2.04 -6.90
CA GLN A 26 -13.80 2.40 -8.29
C GLN A 26 -12.49 2.60 -9.07
N GLU A 27 -11.48 3.21 -8.46
CA GLU A 27 -10.16 3.36 -9.07
C GLU A 27 -9.50 1.99 -9.35
N TRP A 28 -9.52 1.10 -8.35
CA TRP A 28 -9.07 -0.28 -8.51
C TRP A 28 -9.83 -0.98 -9.65
N MET A 29 -11.15 -0.89 -9.68
CA MET A 29 -11.98 -1.50 -10.74
C MET A 29 -11.65 -0.94 -12.13
N ASN A 30 -11.36 0.36 -12.23
CA ASN A 30 -10.99 0.99 -13.50
C ASN A 30 -9.65 0.44 -14.01
N ARG A 31 -8.68 0.18 -13.13
CA ARG A 31 -7.42 -0.48 -13.52
C ARG A 31 -7.60 -1.98 -13.80
N LYS A 32 -8.44 -2.65 -13.01
CA LYS A 32 -8.85 -4.04 -13.23
C LYS A 32 -9.69 -4.22 -14.49
N SER A 33 -10.20 -3.16 -15.14
CA SER A 33 -11.01 -3.28 -16.36
C SER A 33 -10.32 -3.99 -17.54
N THR A 34 -9.00 -4.18 -17.47
CA THR A 34 -8.23 -5.07 -18.36
C THR A 34 -8.50 -6.57 -18.12
N LYS A 35 -9.01 -6.94 -16.95
CA LYS A 35 -9.50 -8.25 -16.53
C LYS A 35 -11.03 -8.25 -16.45
N HIS A 36 -11.65 -9.39 -16.75
CA HIS A 36 -13.11 -9.54 -16.72
C HIS A 36 -13.67 -9.36 -15.30
N ILE A 37 -14.53 -8.36 -15.08
CA ILE A 37 -15.26 -8.18 -13.82
C ILE A 37 -16.46 -9.12 -13.78
N GLY A 38 -16.44 -10.04 -12.81
CA GLY A 38 -17.50 -11.03 -12.59
C GLY A 38 -18.85 -10.41 -12.22
N SER A 39 -19.87 -11.26 -12.16
CA SER A 39 -21.23 -10.84 -11.76
C SER A 39 -21.42 -10.70 -10.25
N GLN A 40 -20.51 -11.26 -9.46
CA GLN A 40 -20.48 -11.21 -8.00
C GLN A 40 -19.07 -10.91 -7.53
N VAL A 41 -18.97 -10.24 -6.38
CA VAL A 41 -17.70 -9.99 -5.71
C VAL A 41 -17.30 -11.27 -4.98
N THR A 42 -16.04 -11.65 -5.11
CA THR A 42 -15.47 -12.89 -4.57
C THR A 42 -14.33 -12.59 -3.60
N GLU A 43 -13.86 -13.61 -2.88
CA GLU A 43 -12.66 -13.51 -2.05
C GLU A 43 -11.41 -13.16 -2.87
N ASP A 44 -11.32 -13.64 -4.12
CA ASP A 44 -10.22 -13.28 -5.02
C ASP A 44 -10.21 -11.78 -5.32
N ASP A 45 -11.39 -11.14 -5.41
CA ASP A 45 -11.49 -9.68 -5.57
C ASP A 45 -10.93 -8.94 -4.33
N VAL A 46 -11.10 -9.49 -3.13
CA VAL A 46 -10.53 -8.94 -1.90
C VAL A 46 -9.01 -9.02 -1.93
N TRP A 47 -8.47 -10.18 -2.31
CA TRP A 47 -7.02 -10.38 -2.45
C TRP A 47 -6.42 -9.46 -3.50
N GLU A 48 -7.00 -9.42 -4.71
CA GLU A 48 -6.51 -8.55 -5.77
C GLU A 48 -6.62 -7.06 -5.40
N PHE A 49 -7.69 -6.64 -4.72
CA PHE A 49 -7.84 -5.27 -4.24
C PHE A 49 -6.77 -4.92 -3.20
N THR A 50 -6.55 -5.79 -2.21
CA THR A 50 -5.57 -5.54 -1.13
C THR A 50 -4.14 -5.51 -1.65
N GLU A 51 -3.78 -6.41 -2.58
CA GLU A 51 -2.47 -6.38 -3.23
C GLU A 51 -2.26 -5.10 -4.04
N TRP A 52 -3.25 -4.71 -4.84
CA TRP A 52 -3.18 -3.47 -5.60
C TRP A 52 -3.06 -2.25 -4.68
N TRP A 53 -3.91 -2.18 -3.65
CA TRP A 53 -3.95 -1.05 -2.73
C TRP A 53 -2.65 -0.91 -1.94
N GLY A 54 -2.02 -2.03 -1.54
CA GLY A 54 -0.73 -2.03 -0.86
C GLY A 54 0.44 -1.52 -1.74
N ARG A 55 0.31 -1.59 -3.07
CA ARG A 55 1.31 -1.09 -4.02
C ARG A 55 1.02 0.32 -4.52
N LYS A 56 -0.19 0.84 -4.33
CA LYS A 56 -0.59 2.18 -4.74
C LYS A 56 0.34 3.23 -4.13
N ASP A 57 0.77 4.20 -4.94
CA ASP A 57 1.69 5.28 -4.55
C ASP A 57 3.10 4.81 -4.11
N THR A 58 3.43 3.53 -4.30
CA THR A 58 4.77 2.99 -4.03
C THR A 58 5.60 2.87 -5.32
N ALA A 59 6.88 2.54 -5.19
CA ALA A 59 7.72 2.16 -6.34
C ALA A 59 7.25 0.88 -7.07
N TYR A 60 6.27 0.15 -6.51
CA TYR A 60 5.72 -1.08 -7.06
C TYR A 60 4.31 -0.89 -7.63
N GLU A 61 3.84 0.36 -7.75
CA GLU A 61 2.57 0.67 -8.40
C GLU A 61 2.59 0.17 -9.85
N GLU A 62 1.53 -0.53 -10.26
CA GLU A 62 1.44 -1.09 -11.61
C GLU A 62 1.35 0.03 -12.65
N GLY A 63 2.05 -0.14 -13.78
CA GLY A 63 1.96 0.77 -14.93
C GLY A 63 2.70 2.10 -14.80
N ILE A 64 3.53 2.28 -13.75
CA ILE A 64 4.49 3.39 -13.71
C ILE A 64 5.72 3.04 -14.57
N ASP A 65 6.36 4.06 -15.15
CA ASP A 65 7.61 3.90 -15.89
C ASP A 65 8.83 3.70 -14.97
N ASP A 66 9.93 3.22 -15.53
CA ASP A 66 11.16 2.95 -14.79
C ASP A 66 11.75 4.19 -14.13
N GLN A 67 11.63 5.38 -14.73
CA GLN A 67 12.13 6.61 -14.15
C GLN A 67 11.31 7.00 -12.91
N THR A 68 9.98 6.92 -13.00
CA THR A 68 9.08 7.13 -11.86
C THR A 68 9.38 6.15 -10.74
N LYS A 69 9.60 4.86 -11.07
CA LYS A 69 9.98 3.83 -10.10
C LYS A 69 11.31 4.14 -9.41
N ILE A 70 12.34 4.51 -10.17
CA ILE A 70 13.67 4.88 -9.65
C ILE A 70 13.53 6.09 -8.71
N ASN A 71 12.78 7.12 -9.10
CA ASN A 71 12.60 8.31 -8.28
C ASN A 71 11.94 7.98 -6.93
N ARG A 72 10.85 7.19 -6.93
CA ARG A 72 10.18 6.75 -5.70
C ARG A 72 11.11 5.93 -4.80
N LEU A 73 11.94 5.05 -5.37
CA LEU A 73 12.94 4.28 -4.61
C LEU A 73 14.01 5.18 -3.98
N LEU A 74 14.48 6.21 -4.69
CA LEU A 74 15.47 7.16 -4.17
C LEU A 74 14.90 8.00 -3.01
N GLU A 75 13.64 8.42 -3.11
CA GLU A 75 12.92 9.10 -2.03
C GLU A 75 12.78 8.19 -0.80
N GLU A 76 12.40 6.93 -1.01
CA GLU A 76 12.27 5.94 0.05
C GLU A 76 13.61 5.66 0.75
N ILE A 77 14.70 5.47 -0.01
CA ILE A 77 16.06 5.31 0.54
C ILE A 77 16.44 6.51 1.38
N THR A 78 16.13 7.73 0.91
CA THR A 78 16.45 8.96 1.63
C THR A 78 15.68 9.04 2.96
N ARG A 79 14.39 8.71 2.95
CA ARG A 79 13.56 8.65 4.15
C ARG A 79 14.09 7.61 5.15
N LEU A 80 14.38 6.40 4.69
CA LEU A 80 14.88 5.31 5.54
C LEU A 80 16.25 5.63 6.16
N LYS A 81 17.16 6.26 5.41
CA LYS A 81 18.44 6.72 5.96
C LYS A 81 18.26 7.73 7.08
N LYS A 82 17.31 8.66 6.92
CA LYS A 82 16.99 9.66 7.95
C LYS A 82 16.41 9.00 9.20
N GLU A 83 15.44 8.10 9.02
CA GLU A 83 14.82 7.36 10.12
C GLU A 83 15.86 6.51 10.89
N LYS A 84 16.72 5.78 10.16
CA LYS A 84 17.83 5.03 10.76
C LYS A 84 18.72 5.94 11.60
N SER A 85 19.14 7.09 11.09
CA SER A 85 19.98 8.03 11.83
C SER A 85 19.27 8.57 13.09
N SER A 86 17.96 8.83 13.02
CA SER A 86 17.16 9.23 14.18
C SER A 86 17.09 8.12 15.24
N LEU A 87 16.85 6.88 14.83
CA LEU A 87 16.80 5.72 15.72
C LEU A 87 18.17 5.41 16.34
N GLU A 88 19.27 5.54 15.59
CA GLU A 88 20.63 5.38 16.12
C GLU A 88 20.93 6.43 17.19
N LYS A 89 20.48 7.67 16.98
CA LYS A 89 20.60 8.73 17.99
C LYS A 89 19.77 8.43 19.23
N GLU A 90 18.50 8.07 19.07
CA GLU A 90 17.62 7.73 20.18
C GLU A 90 18.17 6.54 20.99
N LYS A 91 18.66 5.51 20.30
CA LYS A 91 19.33 4.37 20.92
C LYS A 91 20.53 4.82 21.75
N THR A 92 21.40 5.67 21.18
CA THR A 92 22.59 6.17 21.88
C THR A 92 22.19 6.96 23.14
N ASP A 93 21.17 7.82 23.03
CA ASP A 93 20.67 8.61 24.16
C ASP A 93 20.10 7.70 25.27
N LEU A 94 19.38 6.64 24.91
CA LEU A 94 18.86 5.65 25.86
C LEU A 94 19.97 4.80 26.50
N GLU A 95 20.97 4.38 25.73
CA GLU A 95 22.15 3.67 26.24
C GLU A 95 22.89 4.53 27.28
N LEU A 96 23.08 5.81 27.00
CA LEU A 96 23.66 6.78 27.95
C LEU A 96 22.82 6.92 29.22
N GLN A 97 21.48 7.03 29.09
CA GLN A 97 20.57 7.09 30.25
C GLN A 97 20.63 5.83 31.12
N LEU A 98 20.88 4.67 30.51
CA LEU A 98 21.03 3.39 31.20
C LEU A 98 22.45 3.14 31.73
N GLY A 99 23.39 4.06 31.49
CA GLY A 99 24.79 3.89 31.87
C GLY A 99 25.54 2.84 31.04
N ILE A 100 25.00 2.46 29.88
CA ILE A 100 25.64 1.58 28.90
C ILE A 100 26.60 2.47 28.10
N MET A 101 27.90 2.33 28.32
CA MET A 101 28.88 3.08 27.54
C MET A 101 28.95 2.54 26.11
N PRO A 102 28.94 3.43 25.08
CA PRO A 102 29.17 3.02 23.72
C PRO A 102 30.61 2.47 23.59
N PHE A 103 30.75 1.29 22.97
CA PHE A 103 32.03 0.65 22.68
C PHE A 103 32.80 1.37 21.58
#